data_AF-A0A398DAG6-F1
#
_entry.id   AF-A0A398DAG6-F1
#
_cell.length_a   1.000
_cell.length_b   1.000
_cell.length_c   1.000
_cell.angle_alpha   90.00
_cell.angle_beta   90.00
_cell.angle_gamma   90.00
#
_symmetry.space_group_name_H-M   'P 1'
#
loop_
_entity.id
_entity.type
_entity.pdbx_description
1 polymer ?
#
loop_
_entity_poly.entity_id
_entity_poly.type
_entity_poly.pdbx_seq_one_letter_code
_entity_poly.pdbx_strand_id
1 'polypeptide(L)'
;MATIEFLKQELAGLPSTDPLLELSGALYGGSSLVLRHGGALSISFTSKSPFIMRYVLSLSSHALANWQPRQALLSRAGHKLSFSVDLTPVQAQQLFSGLSPLEPAQLERRLRGKRAAAAFTKGFFLISGYAAVQGTHLEFSCSLPVGRRLVERSL
;
A
#
# COMPACT_ATOMS: atom_id res chain seq x y z
N MET A 1 0.12 25.61 11.80
CA MET A 1 0.06 24.86 10.52
C MET A 1 0.22 23.37 10.84
N ALA A 2 -0.72 22.53 10.40
CA ALA A 2 -0.54 21.09 10.47
C ALA A 2 0.61 20.68 9.54
N THR A 3 1.56 19.90 10.04
CA THR A 3 2.63 19.33 9.21
C THR A 3 2.05 18.19 8.37
N ILE A 4 2.72 17.84 7.26
CA ILE A 4 2.32 16.69 6.44
C ILE A 4 2.26 15.39 7.26
N GLU A 5 3.16 15.22 8.22
CA GLU A 5 3.18 14.06 9.10
C GLU A 5 1.96 14.03 10.04
N PHE A 6 1.48 15.18 10.51
CA PHE A 6 0.22 15.26 11.24
C PHE A 6 -0.97 14.85 10.36
N LEU A 7 -1.07 15.36 9.12
CA LEU A 7 -2.14 14.97 8.19
C LEU A 7 -2.13 13.47 7.88
N LYS A 8 -0.94 12.89 7.70
CA LYS A 8 -0.80 11.43 7.51
C LYS A 8 -1.23 10.65 8.75
N GLN A 9 -0.92 11.14 9.95
CA GLN A 9 -1.38 10.51 11.19
C GLN A 9 -2.90 10.54 11.32
N GLU A 10 -3.52 11.71 11.08
CA GLU A 10 -4.98 11.86 11.10
C GLU A 10 -5.65 10.93 10.09
N LEU A 11 -5.15 10.90 8.85
CA LEU A 11 -5.68 10.01 7.81
C LEU A 11 -5.53 8.53 8.19
N ALA A 12 -4.37 8.12 8.70
CA ALA A 12 -4.16 6.75 9.16
C ALA A 12 -5.01 6.39 10.41
N GLY A 13 -5.49 7.38 11.17
CA GLY A 13 -6.49 7.19 12.22
C GLY A 13 -7.90 6.88 11.70
N LEU A 14 -8.19 7.20 10.43
CA LEU A 14 -9.49 6.90 9.83
C LEU A 14 -9.58 5.42 9.43
N PRO A 15 -10.74 4.76 9.65
CA PRO A 15 -10.93 3.38 9.23
C PRO A 15 -10.77 3.23 7.72
N SER A 16 -10.15 2.12 7.31
CA SER A 16 -10.05 1.77 5.89
C SER A 16 -11.41 1.28 5.37
N THR A 17 -11.87 1.85 4.26
CA THR A 17 -13.12 1.44 3.58
C THR A 17 -12.93 0.27 2.62
N ASP A 18 -11.72 0.10 2.08
CA ASP A 18 -11.28 -1.07 1.29
C ASP A 18 -9.78 -1.31 1.58
N PRO A 19 -9.45 -2.17 2.56
CA PRO A 19 -8.07 -2.42 2.97
C PRO A 19 -7.15 -2.87 1.85
N LEU A 20 -7.68 -3.59 0.85
CA LEU A 20 -6.90 -4.10 -0.26
C LEU A 20 -6.58 -3.00 -1.27
N LEU A 21 -7.53 -2.12 -1.58
CA LEU A 21 -7.26 -0.95 -2.41
C LEU A 21 -6.32 0.03 -1.71
N GLU A 22 -6.49 0.24 -0.41
CA GLU A 22 -5.60 1.10 0.35
C GLU A 22 -4.18 0.53 0.41
N LEU A 23 -4.03 -0.78 0.66
CA LEU A 23 -2.72 -1.46 0.58
C LEU A 23 -2.12 -1.33 -0.83
N SER A 24 -2.93 -1.47 -1.87
CA SER A 24 -2.48 -1.30 -3.26
C SER A 24 -1.94 0.11 -3.48
N GLY A 25 -2.66 1.14 -3.04
CA GLY A 25 -2.17 2.52 -3.08
C GLY A 25 -0.81 2.67 -2.40
N ALA A 26 -0.66 2.11 -1.20
CA ALA A 26 0.61 2.14 -0.47
C ALA A 26 1.75 1.45 -1.23
N LEU A 27 1.47 0.33 -1.92
CA LEU A 27 2.44 -0.35 -2.78
C LEU A 27 2.91 0.55 -3.94
N TYR A 28 1.99 1.13 -4.69
CA TYR A 28 2.32 2.04 -5.80
C TYR A 28 2.96 3.36 -5.33
N GLY A 29 2.76 3.75 -4.07
CA GLY A 29 3.37 4.93 -3.43
C GLY A 29 4.85 4.80 -3.09
N GLY A 30 5.50 3.67 -3.39
CA GLY A 30 6.92 3.46 -3.15
C GLY A 30 7.24 2.34 -2.15
N SER A 31 6.30 1.43 -1.92
CA SER A 31 6.56 0.21 -1.16
C SER A 31 6.99 -0.91 -2.10
N SER A 32 7.84 -1.82 -1.61
CA SER A 32 8.35 -2.93 -2.41
C SER A 32 7.47 -4.15 -2.21
N LEU A 33 6.99 -4.73 -3.31
CA LEU A 33 6.36 -6.05 -3.35
C LEU A 33 7.32 -7.01 -4.06
N VAL A 34 7.76 -8.07 -3.39
CA VAL A 34 8.65 -9.08 -3.96
C VAL A 34 8.07 -10.45 -3.71
N LEU A 35 7.87 -11.22 -4.77
CA LEU A 35 7.65 -12.65 -4.63
C LEU A 35 9.01 -13.35 -4.58
N ARG A 36 9.28 -14.07 -3.49
CA ARG A 36 10.53 -14.80 -3.30
C ARG A 36 10.43 -16.20 -3.91
N HIS A 37 11.57 -16.74 -4.33
CA HIS A 37 11.70 -18.17 -4.67
C HIS A 37 11.18 -19.01 -3.48
N GLY A 38 10.22 -19.90 -3.76
CA GLY A 38 9.51 -20.68 -2.73
C GLY A 38 8.06 -20.27 -2.49
N GLY A 39 7.55 -19.24 -3.16
CA GLY A 39 6.13 -18.85 -3.10
C GLY A 39 5.78 -17.92 -1.94
N ALA A 40 6.76 -17.23 -1.35
CA ALA A 40 6.49 -16.24 -0.31
C ALA A 40 6.29 -14.84 -0.91
N LEU A 41 5.20 -14.16 -0.53
CA LEU A 41 4.98 -12.75 -0.83
C LEU A 41 5.62 -11.90 0.26
N SER A 42 6.61 -11.10 -0.11
CA SER A 42 7.26 -10.14 0.78
C SER A 42 6.83 -8.72 0.44
N ILE A 43 6.28 -8.02 1.42
CA ILE A 43 5.93 -6.61 1.34
C ILE A 43 6.87 -5.82 2.24
N SER A 44 7.49 -4.79 1.70
CA SER A 44 8.40 -3.92 2.45
C SER A 44 8.03 -2.45 2.30
N PHE A 45 8.03 -1.75 3.43
CA PHE A 45 7.68 -0.34 3.54
C PHE A 45 8.82 0.40 4.21
N THR A 46 9.12 1.61 3.75
CA THR A 46 10.10 2.47 4.39
C THR A 46 9.40 3.74 4.88
N SER A 47 9.50 4.04 6.18
CA SER A 47 8.94 5.26 6.75
C SER A 47 9.77 5.74 7.93
N LYS A 48 9.93 7.06 8.07
CA LYS A 48 10.54 7.65 9.28
C LYS A 48 9.57 7.69 10.45
N SER A 49 8.26 7.57 10.19
CA SER A 49 7.19 7.62 11.18
C SER A 49 6.84 6.23 11.71
N PRO A 50 7.11 5.92 12.99
CA PRO A 50 6.73 4.63 13.59
C PRO A 50 5.21 4.40 13.57
N PHE A 51 4.42 5.47 13.61
CA PHE A 51 2.96 5.40 13.52
C PHE A 51 2.52 4.84 12.16
N ILE A 52 3.06 5.39 11.07
CA ILE A 52 2.76 4.94 9.71
C ILE A 52 3.22 3.49 9.51
N MET A 53 4.35 3.08 10.07
CA MET A 53 4.77 1.66 10.03
C MET A 53 3.75 0.73 10.69
N ARG A 54 3.27 1.08 11.89
CA ARG A 54 2.27 0.28 12.61
C ARG A 54 0.95 0.24 11.85
N TYR A 55 0.53 1.38 11.30
CA TYR A 55 -0.65 1.50 10.48
C TYR A 55 -0.59 0.54 9.28
N VAL A 56 0.49 0.61 8.51
CA VAL A 56 0.66 -0.19 7.31
C VAL A 56 0.77 -1.69 7.62
N LEU A 57 1.38 -2.05 8.76
CA LEU A 57 1.38 -3.43 9.23
C LEU A 57 -0.04 -3.93 9.51
N SER A 58 -0.83 -3.14 10.25
CA SER A 58 -2.23 -3.45 10.53
C SER A 58 -3.04 -3.56 9.25
N LEU A 59 -2.88 -2.60 8.33
CA LEU A 59 -3.53 -2.59 7.02
C LEU A 59 -3.20 -3.84 6.21
N SER A 60 -1.91 -4.22 6.15
CA SER A 60 -1.44 -5.41 5.45
C SER A 60 -2.06 -6.68 6.04
N SER A 61 -2.13 -6.78 7.37
CA SER A 61 -2.77 -7.90 8.06
C SER A 61 -4.25 -8.00 7.73
N HIS A 62 -4.99 -6.88 7.69
CA HIS A 62 -6.41 -6.87 7.35
C HIS A 62 -6.66 -7.19 5.86
N ALA A 63 -5.90 -6.55 4.96
CA ALA A 63 -6.04 -6.73 3.52
C ALA A 63 -5.75 -8.16 3.07
N LEU A 64 -4.85 -8.84 3.77
CA LEU A 64 -4.41 -10.20 3.45
C LEU A 64 -4.99 -11.26 4.40
N ALA A 65 -5.93 -10.90 5.28
CA ALA A 65 -6.52 -11.83 6.25
C ALA A 65 -7.10 -13.08 5.57
N ASN A 66 -7.73 -12.89 4.40
CA ASN A 66 -8.32 -13.98 3.62
C ASN A 66 -7.29 -14.89 2.95
N TRP A 67 -6.01 -14.52 2.96
CA TRP A 67 -4.95 -15.31 2.34
C TRP A 67 -4.37 -16.36 3.29
N GLN A 68 -4.84 -16.44 4.55
CA GLN A 68 -4.51 -17.52 5.50
C GLN A 68 -3.09 -18.08 5.33
N PRO A 69 -2.06 -17.22 5.45
CA PRO A 69 -0.70 -17.61 5.12
C PRO A 69 -0.22 -18.71 6.05
N ARG A 70 0.51 -19.69 5.51
CA ARG A 70 1.01 -20.81 6.31
C ARG A 70 1.97 -20.34 7.40
N GLN A 71 2.80 -19.36 7.06
CA GLN A 71 3.72 -18.68 7.96
C GLN A 71 3.79 -17.21 7.59
N ALA A 72 3.97 -16.36 8.60
CA ALA A 72 4.21 -14.94 8.44
C ALA A 72 5.50 -14.56 9.19
N LEU A 73 6.40 -13.88 8.50
CA LEU A 73 7.65 -13.37 9.04
C LEU A 73 7.62 -11.85 9.05
N LEU A 74 7.83 -11.25 10.22
CA LEU A 74 7.96 -9.80 10.37
C LEU A 74 9.41 -9.46 10.74
N SER A 75 10.00 -8.52 10.01
CA SER A 75 11.35 -8.02 10.27
C SER A 75 11.39 -6.50 10.13
N ARG A 76 12.30 -5.87 10.89
CA ARG A 76 12.53 -4.43 10.85
C ARG A 76 14.02 -4.17 10.84
N ALA A 77 14.47 -3.35 9.89
CA ALA A 77 15.84 -2.86 9.80
C ALA A 77 15.81 -1.33 9.67
N GLY A 78 16.13 -0.63 10.77
CA GLY A 78 16.03 0.83 10.85
C GLY A 78 14.62 1.36 10.53
N HIS A 79 14.50 2.08 9.42
CA HIS A 79 13.26 2.65 8.90
C HIS A 79 12.52 1.76 7.88
N LYS A 80 13.03 0.55 7.62
CA LYS A 80 12.39 -0.43 6.74
C LYS A 80 11.67 -1.48 7.56
N LEU A 81 10.38 -1.66 7.30
CA LEU A 81 9.56 -2.75 7.80
C LEU A 81 9.33 -3.74 6.65
N SER A 82 9.60 -5.01 6.88
CA SER A 82 9.39 -6.08 5.90
C SER A 82 8.56 -7.19 6.51
N PHE A 83 7.44 -7.48 5.89
CA PHE A 83 6.53 -8.57 6.23
C PHE A 83 6.52 -9.55 5.07
N SER A 84 6.70 -10.84 5.35
CA SER A 84 6.63 -11.90 4.34
C SER A 84 5.62 -12.94 4.74
N VAL A 85 4.85 -13.44 3.78
CA VAL A 85 3.89 -14.51 3.98
C VAL A 85 4.08 -15.60 2.96
N ASP A 86 4.07 -16.84 3.44
CA ASP A 86 4.08 -18.00 2.57
C ASP A 86 2.69 -18.17 1.95
N LEU A 87 2.63 -18.14 0.63
CA LEU A 87 1.40 -18.35 -0.12
C LEU A 87 1.15 -19.84 -0.33
N THR A 88 -0.12 -20.22 -0.38
CA THR A 88 -0.52 -21.51 -0.95
C THR A 88 -0.29 -21.52 -2.46
N PRO A 89 -0.14 -22.70 -3.10
CA PRO A 89 0.01 -22.79 -4.56
C PRO A 89 -1.10 -22.09 -5.35
N VAL A 90 -2.35 -22.13 -4.85
CA VAL A 90 -3.50 -21.46 -5.47
C VAL A 90 -3.36 -19.95 -5.39
N GLN A 91 -2.92 -19.40 -4.25
CA GLN A 91 -2.69 -17.96 -4.09
C GLN A 91 -1.51 -17.47 -4.94
N ALA A 92 -0.44 -18.27 -5.01
CA ALA A 92 0.66 -17.99 -5.92
C ALA A 92 0.17 -17.96 -7.38
N GLN A 93 -0.64 -18.94 -7.80
CA GLN A 93 -1.26 -18.95 -9.14
C GLN A 93 -2.17 -17.73 -9.37
N GLN A 94 -2.95 -17.31 -8.38
CA GLN A 94 -3.79 -16.10 -8.47
C GLN A 94 -2.96 -14.83 -8.67
N LEU A 95 -1.78 -14.74 -8.04
CA LEU A 95 -0.86 -13.63 -8.27
C LEU A 95 -0.36 -13.59 -9.72
N PHE A 96 -0.15 -14.75 -10.34
CA PHE A 96 0.40 -14.87 -11.69
C PHE A 96 -0.62 -14.99 -12.82
N SER A 97 -1.90 -15.18 -12.51
CA SER A 97 -2.94 -15.41 -13.53
C SER A 97 -3.45 -14.13 -14.21
N GLY A 98 -2.87 -12.96 -13.91
CA GLY A 98 -3.40 -11.66 -14.34
C GLY A 98 -4.75 -11.29 -13.69
N LEU A 99 -5.23 -12.12 -12.77
CA LEU A 99 -6.43 -11.89 -11.94
C LEU A 99 -6.08 -11.37 -10.55
N SER A 100 -4.79 -11.17 -10.26
CA SER A 100 -4.33 -10.60 -9.01
C SER A 100 -5.00 -9.25 -8.76
N PRO A 101 -5.54 -9.03 -7.55
CA PRO A 101 -6.18 -7.76 -7.22
C PRO A 101 -5.18 -6.59 -7.14
N LEU A 102 -3.87 -6.88 -7.17
CA LEU A 102 -2.78 -5.91 -7.14
C LEU A 102 -2.29 -5.51 -8.54
N GLU A 103 -2.75 -6.23 -9.58
CA GLU A 103 -2.35 -5.97 -10.97
C GLU A 103 -2.99 -4.68 -11.49
N PRO A 104 -2.28 -3.88 -12.29
CA PRO A 104 -2.77 -2.60 -12.79
C PRO A 104 -4.13 -2.69 -13.47
N ALA A 105 -4.33 -3.68 -14.36
CA ALA A 105 -5.56 -3.83 -15.11
C ALA A 105 -6.78 -4.12 -14.21
N GLN A 106 -6.58 -4.86 -13.11
CA GLN A 106 -7.64 -5.13 -12.14
C GLN A 106 -7.90 -3.92 -11.24
N LEU A 107 -6.84 -3.23 -10.83
CA LEU A 107 -6.95 -1.99 -10.06
C LEU A 107 -7.70 -0.91 -10.84
N GLU A 108 -7.38 -0.69 -12.12
CA GLU A 108 -8.10 0.28 -12.96
C GLU A 108 -9.61 0.00 -13.02
N ARG A 109 -10.02 -1.28 -13.03
CA ARG A 109 -11.43 -1.65 -13.01
C ARG A 109 -12.07 -1.39 -11.64
N ARG A 110 -11.34 -1.63 -10.56
CA ARG A 110 -11.81 -1.46 -9.18
C ARG A 110 -11.84 -0.02 -8.71
N LEU A 111 -11.02 0.86 -9.28
CA LEU A 111 -10.98 2.29 -8.97
C LEU A 111 -12.23 3.07 -9.46
N ARG A 112 -13.23 2.38 -9.98
CA ARG A 112 -14.50 3.00 -10.38
C ARG A 112 -15.29 3.42 -9.14
N GLY A 113 -15.38 4.74 -8.93
CA GLY A 113 -16.22 5.35 -7.91
C GLY A 113 -15.46 5.97 -6.74
N LYS A 114 -16.08 6.99 -6.13
CA LYS A 114 -15.43 7.89 -5.15
C LYS A 114 -14.81 7.17 -3.95
N ARG A 115 -15.45 6.11 -3.43
CA ARG A 115 -14.97 5.39 -2.24
C ARG A 115 -13.72 4.54 -2.53
N ALA A 116 -13.71 3.84 -3.67
CA ALA A 116 -12.59 3.02 -4.10
C ALA A 116 -11.36 3.89 -4.41
N ALA A 117 -11.58 4.99 -5.13
CA ALA A 117 -10.57 5.99 -5.41
C ALA A 117 -9.99 6.60 -4.12
N ALA A 118 -10.84 7.01 -3.17
CA ALA A 118 -10.39 7.55 -1.89
C ALA A 118 -9.54 6.55 -1.08
N ALA A 119 -9.91 5.26 -1.04
CA ALA A 119 -9.13 4.24 -0.36
C ALA A 119 -7.73 4.09 -0.98
N PHE A 120 -7.64 3.98 -2.31
CA PHE A 120 -6.37 3.90 -3.02
C PHE A 120 -5.50 5.15 -2.80
N THR A 121 -6.06 6.34 -3.01
CA THR A 121 -5.35 7.61 -2.86
C THR A 121 -4.85 7.82 -1.44
N LYS A 122 -5.62 7.40 -0.42
CA LYS A 122 -5.20 7.44 0.99
C LYS A 122 -3.93 6.63 1.20
N GLY A 123 -3.93 5.35 0.82
CA GLY A 123 -2.76 4.50 0.99
C GLY A 123 -1.54 5.01 0.22
N PHE A 124 -1.77 5.49 -0.99
CA PHE A 124 -0.74 6.10 -1.82
C PHE A 124 -0.12 7.33 -1.16
N PHE A 125 -0.95 8.25 -0.64
CA PHE A 125 -0.51 9.48 0.01
C PHE A 125 0.25 9.23 1.31
N LEU A 126 -0.18 8.26 2.13
CA LEU A 126 0.50 7.95 3.39
C LEU A 126 1.97 7.57 3.17
N ILE A 127 2.28 6.89 2.07
CA ILE A 127 3.64 6.47 1.71
C ILE A 127 4.38 7.56 0.92
N SER A 128 3.78 8.05 -0.16
CA SER A 128 4.47 8.89 -1.16
C SER A 128 4.37 10.40 -0.91
N GLY A 129 3.41 10.83 -0.11
CA GLY A 129 3.04 12.23 0.03
C GLY A 129 4.08 13.03 0.80
N TYR A 130 4.37 14.24 0.33
CA TYR A 130 5.15 15.24 1.05
C TYR A 130 4.52 16.61 0.85
N ALA A 131 4.73 17.52 1.80
CA ALA A 131 4.35 18.92 1.64
C ALA A 131 5.61 19.76 1.51
N ALA A 132 5.57 20.75 0.61
CA ALA A 132 6.59 21.78 0.58
C ALA A 132 6.63 22.52 1.94
N VAL A 133 7.81 23.02 2.32
CA VAL A 133 8.05 23.68 3.62
C VAL A 133 7.07 24.85 3.89
N GLN A 134 6.56 25.48 2.83
CA GLN A 134 5.62 26.59 2.90
C GLN A 134 4.14 26.15 3.05
N GLY A 135 3.85 24.84 2.96
CA GLY A 135 2.51 24.26 3.16
C GLY A 135 1.46 24.57 2.08
N THR A 136 1.86 25.23 0.99
CA THR A 136 1.00 25.58 -0.14
C THR A 136 0.96 24.52 -1.24
N HIS A 137 1.81 23.49 -1.14
CA HIS A 137 1.97 22.48 -2.16
C HIS A 137 2.05 21.07 -1.54
N LEU A 138 1.23 20.16 -2.07
CA LEU A 138 1.28 18.73 -1.78
C LEU A 138 1.82 18.00 -3.00
N GLU A 139 2.86 17.22 -2.78
CA GLU A 139 3.53 16.45 -3.82
C GLU A 139 3.50 14.97 -3.48
N PHE A 140 3.59 14.15 -4.52
CA PHE A 140 3.60 12.70 -4.39
C PHE A 140 4.77 12.13 -5.17
N SER A 141 5.58 11.31 -4.52
CA SER A 141 6.64 10.57 -5.19
C SER A 141 6.04 9.34 -5.88
N CYS A 142 6.06 9.30 -7.21
CA CYS A 142 5.66 8.12 -7.98
C CYS A 142 6.77 7.72 -8.96
N SER A 143 7.44 6.60 -8.69
CA SER A 143 8.52 6.08 -9.54
C SER A 143 8.00 5.22 -10.70
N LEU A 144 6.73 4.80 -10.67
CA LEU A 144 6.14 3.91 -11.66
C LEU A 144 5.17 4.67 -12.57
N PRO A 145 5.40 4.74 -13.90
CA PRO A 145 4.47 5.38 -14.84
C PRO A 145 3.04 4.84 -14.75
N VAL A 146 2.90 3.54 -14.45
CA VAL A 146 1.62 2.89 -14.20
C VAL A 146 0.96 3.39 -12.90
N GLY A 147 1.74 3.57 -11.83
CA GLY A 147 1.27 4.13 -10.57
C GLY A 147 0.73 5.54 -10.75
N ARG A 148 1.43 6.38 -11.54
CA ARG A 148 0.98 7.74 -11.88
C ARG A 148 -0.40 7.74 -12.54
N ARG A 149 -0.60 6.89 -13.56
CA ARG A 149 -1.89 6.78 -14.26
C ARG A 149 -3.03 6.33 -13.34
N LEU A 150 -2.75 5.39 -12.43
CA LEU A 150 -3.73 4.93 -11.43
C LEU A 150 -4.14 6.07 -10.49
N VAL A 151 -3.17 6.87 -10.05
CA VAL A 151 -3.41 8.04 -9.19
C VAL A 151 -4.21 9.10 -9.92
N GLU A 152 -3.81 9.48 -11.12
CA GLU A 152 -4.51 10.49 -11.94
C GLU A 152 -5.97 10.12 -12.20
N ARG A 153 -6.30 8.83 -12.28
CA ARG A 153 -7.69 8.35 -12.42
C ARG A 153 -8.48 8.29 -11.11
N SER A 154 -7.78 8.30 -9.98
CA SER A 154 -8.37 8.25 -8.64
C SER A 154 -8.58 9.63 -8.01
N LEU A 155 -8.10 10.69 -8.66
CA LEU A 155 -8.32 12.09 -8.29
C LEU A 155 -9.48 12.65 -9.12
#